data_AF-A0A2E4PA21-F1
#
_entry.id   AF-A0A2E4PA21-F1
#
_cell.length_a   1.000
_cell.length_b   1.000
_cell.length_c   1.000
_cell.angle_alpha   90.00
_cell.angle_beta   90.00
_cell.angle_gamma   90.00
#
_symmetry.space_group_name_H-M   'P 1'
#
loop_
_entity.id
_entity.type
_entity.pdbx_description
1 polymer ?
#
loop_
_entity_poly.entity_id
_entity_poly.type
_entity_poly.pdbx_seq_one_letter_code
_entity_poly.pdbx_strand_id
1 'polypeptide(L)'
;MEYTEGNITTQDETIVYPHEHEQAGNAYLMAIVGLIAGLPLPIVNFIASLIYYFSNLKSSYYVRWHCIQAMLAQLIIMPFNSVAIGWTLRLVFTDDEPGWYYGFYIFGVILLNICEFVAVMITASKVKKGENVRWAAIAGITDALCSKRNTNNNYLT
;
A
#
# COMPACT_ATOMS: atom_id res chain seq x y z
N MET A 1 -8.17 40.02 33.02
CA MET A 1 -8.45 38.69 32.43
C MET A 1 -7.86 38.75 31.03
N GLU A 2 -6.64 38.28 30.91
CA GLU A 2 -5.82 38.39 29.71
C GLU A 2 -6.01 37.09 28.93
N TYR A 3 -6.67 37.17 27.78
CA TYR A 3 -6.79 36.06 26.86
C TYR A 3 -5.51 36.04 26.02
N THR A 4 -4.55 35.21 26.40
CA THR A 4 -3.35 34.98 25.59
C THR A 4 -3.76 34.13 24.39
N GLU A 5 -3.68 34.73 23.20
CA GLU A 5 -3.88 34.08 21.91
C GLU A 5 -3.01 32.82 21.82
N GLY A 6 -3.67 31.66 21.71
CA GLY A 6 -3.00 30.39 21.48
C GLY A 6 -2.34 30.43 20.10
N ASN A 7 -1.01 30.30 20.09
CA ASN A 7 -0.23 30.08 18.88
C ASN A 7 -0.81 28.89 18.11
N ILE A 8 -1.40 29.19 16.95
CA ILE A 8 -1.85 28.20 15.98
C ILE A 8 -0.60 27.61 15.33
N THR A 9 0.03 26.67 16.01
CA THR A 9 1.04 25.81 15.39
C THR A 9 0.31 24.89 14.43
N THR A 10 0.45 25.19 13.16
CA THR A 10 0.00 24.44 11.99
C THR A 10 0.67 23.07 11.92
N GLN A 11 0.21 22.11 12.72
CA GLN A 11 0.15 20.70 12.34
C GLN A 11 -1.13 20.11 12.95
N ASP A 12 -2.03 19.72 12.07
CA ASP A 12 -3.26 18.98 12.35
C ASP A 12 -2.87 17.59 12.87
N GLU A 13 -2.34 17.54 14.09
CA GLU A 13 -2.05 16.32 14.84
C GLU A 13 -3.39 15.71 15.23
N THR A 14 -4.06 15.15 14.22
CA THR A 14 -5.19 14.26 14.41
C THR A 14 -4.72 13.16 15.35
N ILE A 15 -5.23 13.17 16.58
CA ILE A 15 -4.86 12.20 17.61
C ILE A 15 -5.21 10.82 17.07
N VAL A 16 -4.21 10.07 16.59
CA VAL A 16 -4.38 8.72 16.07
C VAL A 16 -4.42 7.75 17.25
N TYR A 17 -5.51 7.00 17.38
CA TYR A 17 -5.66 6.06 18.49
C TYR A 17 -4.82 4.79 18.23
N PRO A 18 -4.34 4.08 19.29
CA PRO A 18 -3.49 2.89 19.13
C PRO A 18 -4.06 1.80 18.22
N HIS A 19 -5.39 1.60 18.24
CA HIS A 19 -6.06 0.62 17.39
C HIS A 19 -5.99 0.98 15.89
N GLU A 20 -5.86 2.26 15.54
CA GLU A 20 -5.76 2.72 14.15
C GLU A 20 -4.37 2.43 13.56
N HIS A 21 -3.32 2.46 14.38
CA HIS A 21 -1.98 2.03 13.99
C HIS A 21 -1.92 0.53 13.69
N GLU A 22 -2.58 -0.28 14.51
CA GLU A 22 -2.69 -1.72 14.27
C GLU A 22 -3.48 -2.01 12.98
N GLN A 23 -4.60 -1.33 12.77
CA GLN A 23 -5.41 -1.46 11.56
C GLN A 23 -4.64 -1.03 10.30
N ALA A 24 -3.94 0.11 10.34
CA ALA A 24 -3.11 0.55 9.21
C ALA A 24 -1.96 -0.44 8.92
N GLY A 25 -1.33 -1.00 9.95
CA GLY A 25 -0.30 -2.04 9.80
C GLY A 25 -0.85 -3.33 9.19
N ASN A 26 -2.08 -3.71 9.53
CA ASN A 26 -2.74 -4.91 9.01
C ASN A 26 -3.01 -4.81 7.49
N ALA A 27 -3.13 -3.60 6.93
CA ALA A 27 -3.25 -3.41 5.48
C ALA A 27 -2.07 -4.00 4.71
N TYR A 28 -0.87 -3.76 5.22
CA TYR A 28 0.38 -4.28 4.65
C TYR A 28 0.55 -5.77 4.90
N LEU A 29 0.09 -6.28 6.05
CA LEU A 29 0.14 -7.70 6.37
C LEU A 29 -0.73 -8.56 5.45
N MET A 30 -1.85 -8.03 4.95
CA MET A 30 -2.70 -8.77 4.00
C MET A 30 -1.99 -9.06 2.68
N ALA A 31 -1.16 -8.13 2.20
CA ALA A 31 -0.30 -8.37 1.03
C ALA A 31 0.73 -9.50 1.29
N ILE A 32 1.23 -9.60 2.52
CA ILE A 32 2.15 -10.68 2.95
C ILE A 32 1.43 -12.04 3.01
N VAL A 33 0.18 -12.06 3.50
CA VAL A 33 -0.63 -13.30 3.53
C VAL A 33 -0.93 -13.79 2.12
N GLY A 34 -1.24 -12.88 1.17
CA GLY A 34 -1.43 -13.22 -0.25
C GLY A 34 -0.20 -13.90 -0.86
N LEU A 35 0.99 -13.41 -0.53
CA LEU A 35 2.26 -14.02 -0.95
C LEU A 35 2.46 -15.44 -0.36
N ILE A 36 2.18 -15.63 0.94
CA ILE A 36 2.37 -16.91 1.64
C ILE A 36 1.32 -17.96 1.23
N ALA A 37 0.09 -17.53 0.90
CA ALA A 37 -1.00 -18.42 0.50
C ALA A 37 -0.80 -19.10 -0.88
N GLY A 38 0.36 -18.93 -1.51
CA GLY A 38 0.80 -19.79 -2.62
C GLY A 38 0.27 -19.39 -3.99
N LEU A 39 -0.41 -18.25 -4.13
CA LEU A 39 -0.64 -17.66 -5.44
C LEU A 39 0.32 -16.48 -5.63
N PRO A 40 1.50 -16.67 -6.26
CA PRO A 40 2.26 -15.57 -6.85
C PRO A 40 1.54 -15.11 -8.13
N LEU A 41 0.25 -14.79 -8.03
CA LEU A 41 -0.46 -14.01 -9.02
C LEU A 41 -0.46 -12.56 -8.51
N PRO A 42 0.16 -11.63 -9.24
CA PRO A 42 0.17 -10.19 -8.93
C PRO A 42 -1.23 -9.63 -8.77
N ILE A 43 -2.16 -10.24 -9.48
CA ILE A 43 -3.59 -9.99 -9.43
C ILE A 43 -4.14 -10.30 -8.02
N VAL A 44 -3.67 -11.34 -7.35
CA VAL A 44 -4.13 -11.71 -5.99
C VAL A 44 -3.63 -10.71 -4.95
N ASN A 45 -2.37 -10.29 -4.98
CA ASN A 45 -1.88 -9.29 -4.02
C ASN A 45 -2.57 -7.93 -4.22
N PHE A 46 -2.83 -7.55 -5.47
CA PHE A 46 -3.63 -6.37 -5.77
C PHE A 46 -5.07 -6.52 -5.29
N ILE A 47 -5.76 -7.62 -5.60
CA ILE A 47 -7.14 -7.90 -5.16
C ILE A 47 -7.23 -7.94 -3.63
N ALA A 48 -6.28 -8.57 -2.94
CA ALA A 48 -6.24 -8.61 -1.47
C ALA A 48 -6.14 -7.20 -0.88
N SER A 49 -5.26 -6.37 -1.42
CA SER A 49 -5.09 -4.98 -1.00
C SER A 49 -6.32 -4.13 -1.32
N LEU A 50 -6.97 -4.39 -2.45
CA LEU A 50 -8.21 -3.73 -2.86
C LEU A 50 -9.40 -4.09 -1.96
N ILE A 51 -9.59 -5.39 -1.67
CA ILE A 51 -10.60 -5.88 -0.71
C ILE A 51 -10.35 -5.23 0.65
N TYR A 52 -9.10 -5.21 1.10
CA TYR A 52 -8.75 -4.60 2.38
C TYR A 52 -9.06 -3.11 2.43
N TYR A 53 -8.77 -2.37 1.35
CA TYR A 53 -9.17 -0.97 1.24
C TYR A 53 -10.69 -0.80 1.34
N PHE A 54 -11.47 -1.62 0.62
CA PHE A 54 -12.93 -1.57 0.69
C PHE A 54 -13.48 -1.91 2.08
N SER A 55 -12.89 -2.89 2.78
CA SER A 55 -13.24 -3.23 4.16
C SER A 55 -12.97 -2.11 5.16
N ASN A 56 -12.04 -1.19 4.86
CA ASN A 56 -11.62 -0.10 5.73
C ASN A 56 -12.07 1.29 5.22
N LEU A 57 -13.05 1.35 4.31
CA LEU A 57 -13.60 2.60 3.79
C LEU A 57 -14.18 3.53 4.87
N LYS A 58 -14.66 2.95 5.99
CA LYS A 58 -15.23 3.69 7.13
C LYS A 58 -14.20 4.02 8.22
N SER A 59 -12.95 3.59 8.07
CA SER A 59 -11.88 3.86 9.05
C SER A 59 -11.39 5.31 8.97
N SER A 60 -10.56 5.68 9.95
CA SER A 60 -9.93 7.01 10.02
C SER A 60 -9.09 7.35 8.80
N TYR A 61 -8.86 8.66 8.62
CA TYR A 61 -8.04 9.20 7.53
C TYR A 61 -6.67 8.52 7.47
N TYR A 62 -6.02 8.33 8.62
CA TYR A 62 -4.71 7.69 8.73
C TYR A 62 -4.71 6.25 8.16
N VAL A 63 -5.70 5.44 8.56
CA VAL A 63 -5.86 4.06 8.10
C VAL A 63 -6.12 4.02 6.60
N ARG A 64 -7.04 4.86 6.11
CA ARG A 64 -7.39 4.94 4.68
C ARG A 64 -6.19 5.34 3.83
N TRP A 65 -5.38 6.29 4.30
CA TRP A 65 -4.18 6.75 3.61
C TRP A 65 -3.18 5.61 3.42
N HIS A 66 -2.89 4.85 4.49
CA HIS A 66 -1.98 3.70 4.41
C HIS A 66 -2.52 2.55 3.56
N CYS A 67 -3.83 2.30 3.58
CA CYS A 67 -4.48 1.35 2.67
C CYS A 67 -4.31 1.75 1.20
N ILE A 68 -4.48 3.03 0.86
CA ILE A 68 -4.27 3.53 -0.51
C ILE A 68 -2.79 3.41 -0.90
N GLN A 69 -1.86 3.76 -0.02
CA GLN A 69 -0.42 3.59 -0.27
C GLN A 69 -0.06 2.13 -0.57
N ALA A 70 -0.59 1.18 0.22
CA ALA A 70 -0.38 -0.25 0.00
C ALA A 70 -0.96 -0.73 -1.35
N MET A 71 -2.19 -0.30 -1.66
CA MET A 71 -2.86 -0.65 -2.91
C MET A 71 -2.13 -0.09 -4.14
N LEU A 72 -1.62 1.14 -4.06
CA LEU A 72 -0.85 1.77 -5.15
C LEU A 72 0.49 1.07 -5.37
N ALA A 73 1.18 0.64 -4.32
CA ALA A 73 2.41 -0.15 -4.45
C ALA A 73 2.15 -1.43 -5.26
N GLN A 74 1.10 -2.16 -4.91
CA GLN A 74 0.68 -3.37 -5.63
C GLN A 74 0.27 -3.09 -7.07
N LEU A 75 -0.40 -1.97 -7.32
CA LEU A 75 -0.81 -1.56 -8.66
C LEU A 75 0.40 -1.29 -9.57
N ILE A 76 1.47 -0.70 -9.04
CA ILE A 76 2.70 -0.39 -9.79
C ILE A 76 3.45 -1.66 -10.16
N ILE A 77 3.50 -2.65 -9.26
CA ILE A 77 4.22 -3.90 -9.47
C ILE A 77 3.44 -4.88 -10.37
N MET A 78 2.11 -4.77 -10.41
CA MET A 78 1.22 -5.68 -11.14
C MET A 78 1.57 -5.84 -12.65
N PRO A 79 1.81 -4.78 -13.45
CA PRO A 79 2.16 -4.92 -14.86
C PRO A 79 3.43 -5.73 -15.12
N PHE A 80 4.49 -5.50 -14.34
CA PHE A 80 5.78 -6.17 -14.50
C PHE A 80 5.64 -7.68 -14.28
N ASN A 81 4.95 -8.05 -13.21
CA ASN A 81 4.71 -9.45 -12.94
C ASN A 81 3.70 -10.08 -13.92
N SER A 82 2.72 -9.34 -14.43
CA SER A 82 1.76 -9.85 -15.41
C SER A 82 2.45 -10.20 -16.73
N VAL A 83 3.39 -9.37 -17.18
CA VAL A 83 4.24 -9.67 -18.35
C VAL A 83 5.14 -10.88 -18.07
N ALA A 84 5.70 -11.01 -16.86
CA ALA A 84 6.52 -12.16 -16.48
C ALA A 84 5.73 -13.48 -16.60
N ILE A 85 4.51 -13.51 -16.09
CA ILE A 85 3.61 -14.67 -16.20
C ILE A 85 3.23 -14.93 -17.65
N GLY A 86 2.79 -13.91 -18.38
CA GLY A 86 2.37 -14.06 -19.78
C GLY A 86 3.50 -14.60 -20.66
N TRP A 87 4.72 -14.10 -20.48
CA TRP A 87 5.89 -14.60 -21.21
C TRP A 87 6.25 -16.03 -20.78
N THR A 88 6.21 -16.32 -19.48
CA THR A 88 6.48 -17.68 -18.98
C THR A 88 5.47 -18.69 -19.51
N LEU A 89 4.17 -18.37 -19.48
CA LEU A 89 3.11 -19.23 -20.04
C LEU A 89 3.31 -19.43 -21.54
N ARG A 90 3.66 -18.37 -22.28
CA ARG A 90 3.97 -18.49 -23.71
C ARG A 90 5.10 -19.49 -23.97
N LEU A 91 6.22 -19.39 -23.22
CA LEU A 91 7.34 -20.33 -23.36
C LEU A 91 6.91 -21.78 -23.05
N VAL A 92 6.11 -21.97 -21.98
CA VAL A 92 5.59 -23.29 -21.57
C VAL A 92 4.64 -23.90 -22.62
N PHE A 93 3.84 -23.09 -23.31
CA PHE A 93 2.85 -23.59 -24.27
C PHE A 93 3.32 -23.59 -25.74
N THR A 94 4.47 -22.98 -26.05
CA THR A 94 4.97 -22.84 -27.44
C THR A 94 6.23 -23.68 -27.70
N ASP A 95 6.73 -24.41 -26.70
CA ASP A 95 8.02 -25.12 -26.75
C ASP A 95 9.22 -24.22 -27.17
N ASP A 96 9.06 -22.90 -27.03
CA ASP A 96 10.08 -21.90 -27.31
C ASP A 96 11.17 -21.96 -26.23
N GLU A 97 12.45 -21.89 -26.61
CA GLU A 97 13.55 -21.85 -25.65
C GLU A 97 13.66 -20.47 -24.97
N PRO A 98 13.91 -20.42 -23.64
CA PRO A 98 14.10 -19.15 -22.94
C PRO A 98 15.41 -18.47 -23.36
N GLY A 99 15.30 -17.31 -23.99
CA GLY A 99 16.45 -16.47 -24.35
C GLY A 99 16.99 -15.64 -23.18
N TRP A 100 18.19 -15.06 -23.36
CA TRP A 100 18.84 -14.19 -22.36
C TRP A 100 17.96 -13.00 -21.92
N TYR A 101 17.19 -12.42 -22.83
CA TYR A 101 16.26 -11.32 -22.50
C TYR A 101 15.19 -11.74 -21.49
N TYR A 102 14.65 -12.96 -21.64
CA TYR A 102 13.70 -13.51 -20.68
C TYR A 102 14.37 -13.69 -19.30
N GLY A 103 15.58 -14.24 -19.27
CA GLY A 103 16.34 -14.42 -18.04
C GLY A 103 16.58 -13.10 -17.28
N PHE A 104 17.07 -12.06 -17.97
CA PHE A 104 17.26 -10.75 -17.34
C PHE A 104 15.96 -10.10 -16.88
N TYR A 105 14.88 -10.25 -17.66
CA TYR A 105 13.57 -9.73 -17.30
C TYR A 105 13.04 -10.39 -16.02
N ILE A 106 13.03 -11.73 -15.96
CA ILE A 106 12.58 -12.47 -14.77
C ILE A 106 13.43 -12.15 -13.55
N PHE A 107 14.76 -12.06 -13.71
CA PHE A 107 15.65 -11.66 -12.62
C PHE A 107 15.30 -10.26 -12.08
N GLY A 108 15.10 -9.28 -12.97
CA GLY A 108 14.69 -7.93 -12.58
C GLY A 108 13.34 -7.90 -11.86
N VAL A 109 12.37 -8.68 -12.34
CA VAL A 109 11.04 -8.80 -11.70
C VAL A 109 11.15 -9.42 -10.31
N ILE A 110 11.95 -10.48 -10.14
CA ILE A 110 12.19 -11.09 -8.81
C ILE A 110 12.80 -10.07 -7.85
N LEU A 111 13.82 -9.31 -8.28
CA LEU A 111 14.41 -8.25 -7.46
C LEU A 111 13.39 -7.18 -7.07
N LEU A 112 12.56 -6.73 -8.01
CA LEU A 112 11.51 -5.74 -7.72
C LEU A 112 10.50 -6.25 -6.68
N ASN A 113 10.07 -7.52 -6.76
CA ASN A 113 9.18 -8.10 -5.75
C ASN A 113 9.85 -8.21 -4.38
N ILE A 114 11.13 -8.59 -4.32
CA ILE A 114 11.87 -8.67 -3.05
C ILE A 114 11.97 -7.27 -2.43
N CYS A 115 12.34 -6.26 -3.21
CA CYS A 115 12.42 -4.87 -2.75
C CYS A 115 11.07 -4.37 -2.23
N GLU A 116 9.99 -4.62 -2.98
CA GLU A 116 8.63 -4.27 -2.56
C GLU A 116 8.27 -4.97 -1.25
N PHE A 117 8.48 -6.29 -1.17
CA PHE A 117 8.16 -7.08 0.02
C PHE A 117 8.87 -6.56 1.28
N VAL A 118 10.17 -6.26 1.17
CA VAL A 118 10.96 -5.68 2.27
C VAL A 118 10.44 -4.29 2.63
N ALA A 119 10.15 -3.44 1.65
CA ALA A 119 9.62 -2.10 1.89
C ALA A 119 8.25 -2.15 2.60
N VAL A 120 7.35 -3.05 2.18
CA VAL A 120 6.04 -3.30 2.80
C VAL A 120 6.21 -3.77 4.25
N MET A 121 7.12 -4.73 4.50
CA MET A 121 7.37 -5.26 5.84
C MET A 121 7.91 -4.18 6.81
N ILE A 122 8.87 -3.37 6.36
CA ILE A 122 9.41 -2.25 7.16
C ILE A 122 8.31 -1.23 7.45
N THR A 123 7.51 -0.88 6.43
CA THR A 123 6.40 0.07 6.55
C THR A 123 5.36 -0.45 7.55
N ALA A 124 4.95 -1.71 7.45
CA ALA A 124 4.01 -2.33 8.37
C ALA A 124 4.51 -2.27 9.82
N SER A 125 5.80 -2.57 10.04
CA SER A 125 6.41 -2.58 11.36
C SER A 125 6.50 -1.20 11.98
N LYS A 126 6.76 -0.16 11.17
CA LYS A 126 6.85 1.24 11.60
C LYS A 126 5.49 1.86 11.85
N VAL A 127 4.52 1.61 10.97
CA VAL A 127 3.13 2.09 11.11
C VAL A 127 2.50 1.55 12.39
N LYS A 128 2.75 0.29 12.75
CA LYS A 128 2.32 -0.30 14.03
C LYS A 128 2.89 0.40 15.27
N LYS A 129 4.05 1.03 15.14
CA LYS A 129 4.72 1.78 16.22
C LYS A 129 4.31 3.25 16.28
N GLY A 130 3.41 3.70 15.42
CA GLY A 130 2.99 5.10 15.35
C GLY A 130 3.74 5.95 14.33
N GLU A 131 4.73 5.40 13.63
CA GLU A 131 5.49 6.16 12.63
C GLU A 131 4.73 6.25 11.30
N ASN A 132 4.54 7.47 10.80
CA ASN A 132 3.95 7.69 9.48
C ASN A 132 5.01 7.55 8.38
N VAL A 133 5.04 6.39 7.73
CA VAL A 133 5.98 6.10 6.65
C VAL A 133 5.35 6.42 5.30
N ARG A 134 5.95 7.39 4.61
CA ARG A 134 5.49 7.88 3.30
C ARG A 134 6.49 7.52 2.22
N TRP A 135 6.04 6.83 1.18
CA TRP A 135 6.90 6.41 0.07
C TRP A 135 7.00 7.53 -0.96
N ALA A 136 8.20 8.07 -1.20
CA ALA A 136 8.38 9.25 -2.06
C ALA A 136 7.77 9.10 -3.46
N ALA A 137 7.80 7.89 -4.04
CA ALA A 137 7.25 7.63 -5.37
C ALA A 137 5.72 7.70 -5.47
N ILE A 138 5.00 7.40 -4.39
CA ILE A 138 3.53 7.24 -4.39
C ILE A 138 2.80 8.13 -3.39
N ALA A 139 3.51 8.80 -2.48
CA ALA A 139 2.91 9.63 -1.45
C ALA A 139 2.06 10.76 -2.04
N GLY A 140 2.52 11.43 -3.10
CA GLY A 140 1.74 12.48 -3.76
C GLY A 140 0.45 11.98 -4.42
N ILE A 141 0.47 10.77 -5.00
CA ILE A 141 -0.73 10.13 -5.56
C ILE A 141 -1.66 9.69 -4.43
N THR A 142 -1.10 9.18 -3.34
CA THR A 142 -1.84 8.75 -2.15
C THR A 142 -2.56 9.93 -1.51
N ASP A 143 -1.89 11.08 -1.38
CA ASP A 143 -2.49 12.32 -0.88
C ASP A 143 -3.64 12.79 -1.77
N ALA A 144 -3.46 12.75 -3.10
CA ALA A 144 -4.49 13.18 -4.05
C ALA A 144 -5.72 12.26 -4.03
N LEU A 145 -5.53 10.96 -3.87
CA LEU A 145 -6.61 9.97 -3.77
C LEU A 145 -7.26 9.96 -2.39
N CYS A 146 -6.48 10.20 -1.34
CA CYS A 146 -6.95 10.28 0.03
C CYS A 146 -7.41 11.70 0.35
N SER A 147 -8.57 12.08 -0.18
CA SER A 147 -9.23 13.34 0.16
C SER A 147 -9.48 13.45 1.66
N LYS A 148 -9.09 14.59 2.27
CA LYS A 148 -9.54 14.97 3.61
C LYS A 148 -11.06 15.06 3.56
N ARG A 149 -11.75 14.05 4.08
CA ARG A 149 -13.18 14.18 4.35
C ARG A 149 -13.30 15.27 5.40
N ASN A 150 -13.70 16.47 4.97
CA ASN A 150 -13.96 17.59 5.84
C ASN A 150 -15.20 17.23 6.66
N THR A 151 -15.02 16.60 7.82
CA THR A 151 -16.08 16.37 8.81
C THR A 151 -16.34 17.68 9.55
N ASN A 152 -16.68 18.73 8.81
CA ASN A 152 -17.19 20.00 9.32
C ASN A 152 -18.58 20.21 8.71
N ASN A 153 -19.56 19.45 9.19
CA ASN A 153 -20.90 19.97 9.52
C ASN A 153 -21.75 18.85 10.17
N ASN A 154 -22.56 19.23 11.16
CA ASN A 154 -23.65 18.45 11.80
C ASN A 154 -23.43 17.89 13.21
N TYR A 155 -22.76 18.63 14.10
CA TYR A 155 -23.02 18.53 15.55
C TYR A 155 -23.46 19.86 16.19
N LEU A 156 -23.99 20.79 15.39
CA LEU A 156 -24.62 22.03 15.88
C LEU A 156 -25.97 22.25 15.18
N THR A 157 -26.96 21.43 15.52
CA THR A 157 -28.39 21.77 15.51
C THR A 157 -29.08 20.92 16.56
#